data_AF-A0A3Q0J8J9-F1
#
_entry.id   AF-A0A3Q0J8J9-F1
#
_cell.length_a   1.000
_cell.length_b   1.000
_cell.length_c   1.000
_cell.angle_alpha   90.00
_cell.angle_beta   90.00
_cell.angle_gamma   90.00
#
_symmetry.space_group_name_H-M   'P 1'
#
loop_
_entity.id
_entity.type
_entity.pdbx_description
1 polymer ?
#
loop_
_entity_poly.entity_id
_entity_poly.type
_entity_poly.pdbx_seq_one_letter_code
_entity_poly.pdbx_strand_id
1 'polypeptide(L)'
;MFALAGMQDFNYVHSNCFEITMELSCCKYPKASDLKHYWAANKESLIKLIENVHRGVYGIVTDTYGNPLPSAIITVRWNDKAVTVTNRGEYWRLLARGKYVVTASAPGYEPVTTEPLDVPDTESVRLDFMLGKKNAFVTPSIDQLKNPFIEIMTLIVPSLSLLLCHVTLSTAADYYFDFDDLTGLEDADSAGIDLQRYYNSTELDAFILKTVKSYPHLVRAETIGKSVQGRNLWAVEITHDVDNPDGRTLMKPMFKYVANMHGDETVGYALMVFLIQYLVLKDGKDDRITQLLNSTDIYIVPSINPDGFAAAKEGKCDSLDGYVGRKNAHGVDLNRNFPDQFEYEAKKVYEPETQAIMNFIYSNPFVLSGNLHGGAVVASYPFDSSPYEQNCCTLSLSPDTAYFEQVARDYASRNPMMAPGHACGFDFKDGITNGNYWYKVTGGMQDFNYVHSNCFEITMELSCCKYPKASDLKHYWAANKESLIKLIENVHRGVYGIVTDTYGNPLPSAIITVRWNDKAVTVTNRGEYWRLLARGKYVVTASAPGYEPVTTEPLDVPDTESVRLDFMLGKKNAFVTP
;
A
#
# COMPACT_ATOMS: atom_id res chain seq x y z
N MET A 1 13.89 -14.49 -33.52
CA MET A 1 12.65 -13.76 -33.84
C MET A 1 11.57 -14.31 -32.92
N PHE A 2 11.42 -13.71 -31.74
CA PHE A 2 10.33 -14.03 -30.81
C PHE A 2 9.23 -13.00 -31.01
N ALA A 3 7.97 -13.44 -31.07
CA ALA A 3 6.85 -12.51 -30.97
C ALA A 3 6.77 -12.02 -29.52
N LEU A 4 6.53 -10.71 -29.35
CA LEU A 4 6.07 -10.18 -28.06
C LEU A 4 4.65 -10.73 -27.84
N ALA A 5 4.46 -11.56 -26.82
CA ALA A 5 3.15 -12.09 -26.48
C ALA A 5 2.23 -10.94 -26.05
N GLY A 6 0.97 -10.94 -26.52
CA GLY A 6 0.00 -9.92 -26.12
C GLY A 6 -0.37 -10.06 -24.64
N MET A 7 -0.93 -9.00 -24.06
CA MET A 7 -1.47 -9.05 -22.69
C MET A 7 -2.51 -10.17 -22.55
N GLN A 8 -3.34 -10.36 -23.59
CA GLN A 8 -4.28 -11.47 -23.72
C GLN A 8 -3.61 -12.86 -23.68
N ASP A 9 -2.53 -13.06 -24.45
CA ASP A 9 -1.78 -14.33 -24.46
C ASP A 9 -1.13 -14.58 -23.10
N PHE A 10 -0.52 -13.54 -22.51
CA PHE A 10 0.13 -13.63 -21.21
C PHE A 10 -0.87 -14.01 -20.11
N ASN A 11 -2.01 -13.33 -20.06
CA ASN A 11 -3.06 -13.63 -19.07
C ASN A 11 -3.64 -15.04 -19.28
N TYR A 12 -3.89 -15.47 -20.53
CA TYR A 12 -4.36 -16.82 -20.81
C TYR A 12 -3.33 -17.91 -20.46
N VAL A 13 -2.03 -17.69 -20.70
CA VAL A 13 -0.99 -18.69 -20.43
C VAL A 13 -0.61 -18.71 -18.94
N HIS A 14 -0.32 -17.56 -18.33
CA HIS A 14 0.30 -17.46 -17.01
C HIS A 14 -0.68 -17.22 -15.84
N SER A 15 -1.96 -16.97 -16.10
CA SER A 15 -2.98 -16.77 -15.05
C SER A 15 -4.23 -17.65 -15.27
N ASN A 16 -5.26 -17.50 -14.42
CA ASN A 16 -6.59 -18.09 -14.63
C ASN A 16 -7.55 -17.13 -15.38
N CYS A 17 -7.10 -15.92 -15.74
CA CYS A 17 -7.91 -14.89 -16.38
C CYS A 17 -8.08 -15.18 -17.88
N PHE A 18 -9.31 -15.00 -18.38
CA PHE A 18 -9.62 -14.96 -19.80
C PHE A 18 -9.80 -13.50 -20.21
N GLU A 19 -8.87 -12.99 -21.02
CA GLU A 19 -8.94 -11.64 -21.57
C GLU A 19 -9.49 -11.64 -23.00
N ILE A 20 -10.14 -10.53 -23.38
CA ILE A 20 -10.50 -10.21 -24.77
C ILE A 20 -10.13 -8.74 -25.00
N THR A 21 -9.21 -8.45 -25.92
CA THR A 21 -8.92 -7.08 -26.35
C THR A 21 -10.11 -6.51 -27.14
N MET A 22 -10.57 -5.31 -26.81
CA MET A 22 -11.71 -4.66 -27.47
C MET A 22 -11.35 -3.28 -28.00
N GLU A 23 -11.40 -3.12 -29.33
CA GLU A 23 -11.23 -1.82 -29.99
C GLU A 23 -12.54 -1.02 -29.95
N LEU A 24 -12.70 -0.17 -28.92
CA LEU A 24 -13.96 0.53 -28.64
C LEU A 24 -14.27 1.71 -29.60
N SER A 25 -13.32 2.12 -30.44
CA SER A 25 -13.52 3.14 -31.47
C SER A 25 -12.50 3.04 -32.61
N CYS A 26 -12.86 3.52 -33.80
CA CYS A 26 -11.95 3.55 -34.96
C CYS A 26 -10.97 4.75 -34.97
N CYS A 27 -10.93 5.55 -33.91
CA CYS A 27 -10.09 6.74 -33.82
C CYS A 27 -9.33 6.72 -32.48
N LYS A 28 -7.99 6.66 -32.53
CA LYS A 28 -7.16 6.54 -31.32
C LYS A 28 -7.31 7.72 -30.34
N TYR A 29 -7.81 8.87 -30.80
CA TYR A 29 -8.07 10.04 -29.96
C TYR A 29 -9.34 10.77 -30.47
N PRO A 30 -10.55 10.31 -30.08
CA PRO A 30 -11.80 10.92 -30.51
C PRO A 30 -12.04 12.28 -29.83
N LYS A 31 -12.87 13.14 -30.42
CA LYS A 31 -13.18 14.44 -29.82
C LYS A 31 -14.04 14.27 -28.57
N ALA A 32 -13.89 15.17 -27.60
CA ALA A 32 -14.66 15.15 -26.35
C ALA A 32 -16.19 15.19 -26.57
N SER A 33 -16.66 15.80 -27.67
CA SER A 33 -18.06 15.77 -28.11
C SER A 33 -18.60 14.36 -28.37
N ASP A 34 -17.74 13.47 -28.84
CA ASP A 34 -18.11 12.19 -29.45
C ASP A 34 -18.08 11.06 -28.41
N LEU A 35 -17.40 11.27 -27.27
CA LEU A 35 -17.29 10.31 -26.15
C LEU A 35 -18.65 9.83 -25.65
N LYS A 36 -19.68 10.69 -25.63
CA LYS A 36 -21.05 10.30 -25.25
C LYS A 36 -21.66 9.29 -26.23
N HIS A 37 -21.32 9.37 -27.51
CA HIS A 37 -21.75 8.41 -28.53
C HIS A 37 -21.00 7.09 -28.40
N TYR A 38 -19.66 7.12 -28.25
CA TYR A 38 -18.86 5.91 -28.03
C TYR A 38 -19.24 5.17 -26.75
N TRP A 39 -19.54 5.87 -25.66
CA TRP A 39 -20.06 5.25 -24.44
C TRP A 39 -21.42 4.57 -24.68
N ALA A 40 -22.38 5.28 -25.28
CA ALA A 40 -23.71 4.73 -25.57
C ALA A 40 -23.66 3.51 -26.52
N ALA A 41 -22.75 3.49 -27.48
CA ALA A 41 -22.57 2.38 -28.42
C ALA A 41 -21.94 1.14 -27.77
N ASN A 42 -21.01 1.32 -26.82
CA ASN A 42 -20.26 0.20 -26.22
C ASN A 42 -20.84 -0.32 -24.89
N LYS A 43 -21.58 0.50 -24.13
CA LYS A 43 -22.07 0.19 -22.76
C LYS A 43 -22.67 -1.21 -22.62
N GLU A 44 -23.66 -1.55 -23.46
CA GLU A 44 -24.38 -2.83 -23.35
C GLU A 44 -23.47 -4.04 -23.68
N SER A 45 -22.48 -3.87 -24.56
CA SER A 45 -21.50 -4.90 -24.90
C SER A 45 -20.48 -5.09 -23.77
N LEU A 46 -20.07 -4.01 -23.10
CA LEU A 46 -19.17 -4.07 -21.95
C LEU A 46 -19.84 -4.71 -20.73
N ILE A 47 -21.11 -4.38 -20.46
CA ILE A 47 -21.92 -5.04 -19.42
C ILE A 47 -22.03 -6.54 -19.73
N LYS A 48 -22.38 -6.91 -20.97
CA LYS A 48 -22.46 -8.31 -21.39
C LYS A 48 -21.12 -9.05 -21.35
N LEU A 49 -19.98 -8.36 -21.48
CA LEU A 49 -18.67 -8.98 -21.26
C LEU A 49 -18.52 -9.35 -19.78
N ILE A 50 -18.82 -8.43 -18.87
CA ILE A 50 -18.76 -8.64 -17.42
C ILE A 50 -19.70 -9.79 -16.99
N GLU A 51 -20.90 -9.90 -17.56
CA GLU A 51 -21.83 -11.00 -17.30
C GLU A 51 -21.24 -12.42 -17.56
N ASN A 52 -20.20 -12.55 -18.40
CA ASN A 52 -19.58 -13.86 -18.66
C ASN A 52 -18.75 -14.40 -17.48
N VAL A 53 -18.39 -13.59 -16.47
CA VAL A 53 -17.68 -14.10 -15.28
C VAL A 53 -18.53 -15.07 -14.45
N HIS A 54 -19.84 -15.07 -14.67
CA HIS A 54 -20.82 -15.93 -14.00
C HIS A 54 -21.20 -17.18 -14.83
N ARG A 55 -20.31 -17.66 -15.72
CA ARG A 55 -20.52 -18.83 -16.58
C ARG A 55 -19.50 -19.94 -16.36
N GLY A 56 -19.81 -21.14 -16.81
CA GLY A 56 -18.93 -22.31 -16.71
C GLY A 56 -19.14 -23.10 -15.43
N VAL A 57 -18.05 -23.53 -14.79
CA VAL A 57 -18.08 -24.28 -13.52
C VAL A 57 -17.26 -23.58 -12.44
N TYR A 58 -17.69 -23.70 -11.18
CA TYR A 58 -17.00 -23.16 -10.01
C TYR A 58 -17.21 -24.07 -8.80
N GLY A 59 -16.37 -23.97 -7.78
CA GLY A 59 -16.56 -24.76 -6.57
C GLY A 59 -15.35 -24.74 -5.65
N ILE A 60 -15.30 -25.69 -4.72
CA ILE A 60 -14.22 -25.87 -3.75
C ILE A 60 -13.58 -27.26 -3.89
N VAL A 61 -12.25 -27.34 -3.82
CA VAL A 61 -11.46 -28.57 -3.77
C VAL A 61 -10.91 -28.77 -2.35
N THR A 62 -11.30 -29.87 -1.70
CA THR A 62 -10.85 -30.24 -0.35
C THR A 62 -10.20 -31.62 -0.30
N ASP A 63 -9.52 -31.93 0.81
CA ASP A 63 -9.25 -33.32 1.19
C ASP A 63 -10.49 -34.00 1.81
N THR A 64 -10.34 -35.28 2.17
CA THR A 64 -11.36 -36.09 2.85
C THR A 64 -11.72 -35.66 4.28
N TYR A 65 -11.02 -34.65 4.83
CA TYR A 65 -11.32 -34.06 6.14
C TYR A 65 -11.97 -32.67 6.00
N GLY A 66 -12.16 -32.18 4.77
CA GLY A 66 -12.71 -30.85 4.47
C GLY A 66 -11.68 -29.73 4.46
N ASN A 67 -10.37 -30.02 4.54
CA ASN A 67 -9.33 -29.00 4.43
C ASN A 67 -9.19 -28.56 2.96
N PRO A 68 -9.06 -27.25 2.66
CA PRO A 68 -8.87 -26.78 1.28
C PRO A 68 -7.51 -27.23 0.70
N LEU A 69 -7.47 -27.44 -0.62
CA LEU A 69 -6.26 -27.87 -1.35
C LEU A 69 -5.73 -26.82 -2.33
N PRO A 70 -4.94 -25.81 -1.88
CA PRO A 70 -4.31 -24.84 -2.78
C PRO A 70 -3.37 -25.42 -3.84
N SER A 71 -2.79 -26.60 -3.59
CA SER A 71 -1.95 -27.29 -4.57
C SER A 71 -2.74 -28.03 -5.65
N ALA A 72 -4.07 -27.95 -5.63
CA ALA A 72 -4.92 -28.53 -6.64
C ALA A 72 -4.96 -27.70 -7.93
N ILE A 73 -5.24 -28.39 -9.04
CA ILE A 73 -5.58 -27.81 -10.33
C ILE A 73 -6.85 -28.46 -10.88
N ILE A 74 -7.60 -27.68 -11.66
CA ILE A 74 -8.75 -28.16 -12.42
C ILE A 74 -8.40 -28.17 -13.90
N THR A 75 -8.58 -29.33 -14.55
CA THR A 75 -8.47 -29.51 -16.00
C THR A 75 -9.81 -29.93 -16.59
N VAL A 76 -9.95 -29.75 -17.91
CA VAL A 76 -11.14 -30.15 -18.66
C VAL A 76 -10.68 -31.04 -19.80
N ARG A 77 -11.35 -32.18 -20.02
CA ARG A 77 -10.96 -33.16 -21.03
C ARG A 77 -10.88 -32.52 -22.42
N TRP A 78 -9.77 -32.77 -23.12
CA TRP A 78 -9.41 -32.16 -24.40
C TRP A 78 -9.08 -30.65 -24.37
N ASN A 79 -8.79 -30.09 -23.19
CA ASN A 79 -8.30 -28.72 -23.03
C ASN A 79 -7.12 -28.68 -22.05
N ASP A 80 -5.93 -28.48 -22.58
CA ASP A 80 -4.66 -28.62 -21.85
C ASP A 80 -4.38 -27.46 -20.88
N LYS A 81 -5.16 -26.37 -20.94
CA LYS A 81 -5.06 -25.26 -19.99
C LYS A 81 -5.73 -25.65 -18.67
N ALA A 82 -4.92 -26.05 -17.69
CA ALA A 82 -5.34 -26.12 -16.29
C ALA A 82 -5.68 -24.73 -15.71
N VAL A 83 -6.53 -24.66 -14.69
CA VAL A 83 -6.62 -23.50 -13.78
C VAL A 83 -6.19 -23.90 -12.37
N THR A 84 -5.53 -22.99 -11.66
CA THR A 84 -5.10 -23.18 -10.27
C THR A 84 -6.22 -22.90 -9.27
N VAL A 85 -6.10 -23.49 -8.08
CA VAL A 85 -7.06 -23.37 -6.98
C VAL A 85 -6.56 -22.35 -5.94
N THR A 86 -7.46 -21.63 -5.25
CA THR A 86 -7.07 -20.63 -4.23
C THR A 86 -6.56 -21.27 -2.93
N ASN A 87 -5.98 -20.45 -2.04
CA ASN A 87 -5.66 -20.85 -0.65
C ASN A 87 -6.88 -21.29 0.18
N ARG A 88 -8.11 -21.04 -0.28
CA ARG A 88 -9.37 -21.52 0.31
C ARG A 88 -9.96 -22.72 -0.41
N GLY A 89 -9.24 -23.30 -1.37
CA GLY A 89 -9.73 -24.42 -2.19
C GLY A 89 -10.69 -23.96 -3.29
N GLU A 90 -10.99 -22.67 -3.42
CA GLU A 90 -11.98 -22.15 -4.37
C GLU A 90 -11.40 -22.16 -5.80
N TYR A 91 -12.25 -22.36 -6.80
CA TYR A 91 -11.88 -22.22 -8.21
C TYR A 91 -13.04 -21.76 -9.09
N TRP A 92 -12.68 -21.17 -10.23
CA TRP A 92 -13.59 -20.82 -11.32
C TRP A 92 -12.97 -21.25 -12.64
N ARG A 93 -13.78 -21.86 -13.52
CA ARG A 93 -13.40 -22.26 -14.86
C ARG A 93 -14.50 -21.87 -15.82
N LEU A 94 -14.30 -20.73 -16.50
CA LEU A 94 -15.19 -20.25 -17.54
C LEU A 94 -15.24 -21.29 -18.69
N LEU A 95 -16.47 -21.62 -19.09
CA LEU A 95 -16.80 -22.52 -20.19
C LEU A 95 -18.03 -21.96 -20.89
N ALA A 96 -18.14 -22.17 -22.20
CA ALA A 96 -19.38 -21.95 -22.95
C ALA A 96 -20.40 -23.06 -22.63
N ARG A 97 -21.62 -22.97 -23.19
CA ARG A 97 -22.56 -24.10 -23.11
C ARG A 97 -21.97 -25.38 -23.72
N GLY A 98 -22.22 -26.53 -23.08
CA GLY A 98 -21.77 -27.82 -23.60
C GLY A 98 -21.68 -28.91 -22.53
N LYS A 99 -21.31 -30.12 -22.94
CA LYS A 99 -21.02 -31.24 -22.04
C LYS A 99 -19.51 -31.34 -21.80
N TYR A 100 -19.09 -31.28 -20.54
CA TYR A 100 -17.68 -31.27 -20.14
C TYR A 100 -17.37 -32.38 -19.13
N VAL A 101 -16.21 -33.00 -19.27
CA VAL A 101 -15.61 -33.88 -18.27
C VAL A 101 -14.52 -33.08 -17.57
N VAL A 102 -14.66 -32.89 -16.26
CA VAL A 102 -13.80 -32.03 -15.45
C VAL A 102 -13.01 -32.90 -14.46
N THR A 103 -11.72 -32.62 -14.31
CA THR A 103 -10.83 -33.36 -13.40
C THR A 103 -10.18 -32.41 -12.40
N ALA A 104 -10.29 -32.73 -11.12
CA ALA A 104 -9.49 -32.13 -10.05
C ALA A 104 -8.32 -33.05 -9.70
N SER A 105 -7.11 -32.48 -9.57
CA SER A 105 -5.91 -33.23 -9.18
C SER A 105 -4.98 -32.38 -8.31
N ALA A 106 -4.29 -33.00 -7.35
CA ALA A 106 -3.35 -32.34 -6.45
C ALA A 106 -2.15 -33.25 -6.13
N PRO A 107 -0.92 -32.72 -5.95
CA PRO A 107 0.25 -33.50 -5.55
C PRO A 107 0.02 -34.27 -4.24
N GLY A 108 0.21 -35.59 -4.26
CA GLY A 108 0.00 -36.48 -3.12
C GLY A 108 -1.44 -37.00 -2.94
N TYR A 109 -2.37 -36.64 -3.83
CA TYR A 109 -3.77 -37.07 -3.80
C TYR A 109 -4.15 -37.86 -5.06
N GLU A 110 -5.16 -38.72 -4.97
CA GLU A 110 -5.79 -39.32 -6.14
C GLU A 110 -6.69 -38.31 -6.86
N PRO A 111 -6.62 -38.21 -8.20
CA PRO A 111 -7.42 -37.27 -8.96
C PRO A 111 -8.88 -37.74 -9.07
N VAL A 112 -9.82 -36.80 -9.01
CA VAL A 112 -11.26 -37.06 -9.15
C VAL A 112 -11.74 -36.47 -10.46
N THR A 113 -12.42 -37.28 -11.27
CA THR A 113 -12.96 -36.88 -12.59
C THR A 113 -14.47 -37.06 -12.62
N THR A 114 -15.19 -36.10 -13.19
CA THR A 114 -16.66 -36.16 -13.32
C THR A 114 -17.10 -37.05 -14.47
N GLU A 115 -18.33 -37.55 -14.40
CA GLU A 115 -19.10 -37.86 -15.60
C GLU A 115 -19.37 -36.58 -16.44
N PRO A 116 -19.78 -36.68 -17.72
CA PRO A 116 -20.06 -35.52 -18.56
C PRO A 116 -21.18 -34.62 -18.01
N LEU A 117 -20.80 -33.46 -17.48
CA LEU A 117 -21.66 -32.44 -16.91
C LEU A 117 -22.16 -31.46 -17.99
N ASP A 118 -23.47 -31.18 -18.02
CA ASP A 118 -24.04 -30.09 -18.83
C ASP A 118 -23.76 -28.73 -18.18
N VAL A 119 -23.15 -27.83 -18.93
CA VAL A 119 -22.99 -26.40 -18.60
C VAL A 119 -23.98 -25.59 -19.45
N PRO A 120 -24.84 -24.75 -18.85
CA PRO A 120 -25.78 -23.89 -19.56
C PRO A 120 -25.12 -22.57 -20.03
N ASP A 121 -25.84 -21.79 -20.85
CA ASP A 121 -25.38 -20.46 -21.30
C ASP A 121 -25.55 -19.35 -20.25
N THR A 122 -26.39 -19.57 -19.23
CA THR A 122 -27.00 -18.50 -18.42
C THR A 122 -26.52 -18.41 -16.97
N GLU A 123 -25.84 -19.45 -16.47
CA GLU A 123 -25.42 -19.56 -15.07
C GLU A 123 -24.19 -20.48 -14.93
N SER A 124 -23.44 -20.34 -13.85
CA SER A 124 -22.30 -21.20 -13.53
C SER A 124 -22.72 -22.38 -12.66
N VAL A 125 -22.34 -23.60 -13.05
CA VAL A 125 -22.67 -24.82 -12.29
C VAL A 125 -21.70 -24.99 -11.12
N ARG A 126 -22.23 -25.20 -9.91
CA ARG A 126 -21.39 -25.52 -8.74
C ARG A 126 -20.95 -26.98 -8.80
N LEU A 127 -19.64 -27.21 -8.67
CA LEU A 127 -18.98 -28.50 -8.75
C LEU A 127 -17.83 -28.55 -7.73
N ASP A 128 -18.11 -29.07 -6.54
CA ASP A 128 -17.11 -29.26 -5.49
C ASP A 128 -16.42 -30.63 -5.63
N PHE A 129 -15.15 -30.71 -5.24
CA PHE A 129 -14.31 -31.90 -5.36
C PHE A 129 -13.69 -32.28 -4.00
N MET A 130 -13.68 -33.57 -3.66
CA MET A 130 -13.08 -34.10 -2.44
C MET A 130 -12.04 -35.17 -2.80
N LEU A 131 -10.76 -34.93 -2.47
CA LEU A 131 -9.63 -35.75 -2.91
C LEU A 131 -9.07 -36.58 -1.75
N GLY A 132 -8.92 -37.89 -1.98
CA GLY A 132 -8.25 -38.80 -1.05
C GLY A 132 -6.73 -38.76 -1.21
N LYS A 133 -5.97 -38.82 -0.11
CA LYS A 133 -4.50 -38.98 -0.17
C LYS A 133 -4.13 -40.32 -0.80
N LYS A 134 -3.04 -40.35 -1.59
CA LYS A 134 -2.49 -41.60 -2.14
C LYS A 134 -2.01 -42.48 -0.98
N ASN A 135 -2.52 -43.70 -0.87
CA ASN A 135 -2.08 -44.64 0.18
C ASN A 135 -0.63 -45.07 -0.06
N ALA A 136 0.27 -44.68 0.84
CA ALA A 136 1.67 -45.08 0.81
C ALA A 136 1.82 -46.55 1.23
N PHE A 137 1.77 -47.46 0.25
CA PHE A 137 2.15 -48.86 0.46
C PHE A 137 3.66 -48.96 0.74
N VAL A 138 4.00 -49.09 2.03
CA VAL A 138 5.36 -49.38 2.47
C VAL A 138 5.68 -50.85 2.18
N THR A 139 6.59 -51.10 1.24
CA THR A 139 7.27 -52.39 1.10
C THR A 139 8.71 -52.27 1.62
N PRO A 140 9.14 -53.10 2.58
CA PRO A 140 10.51 -53.08 3.10
C PRO A 140 11.53 -53.62 2.08
N SER A 141 12.82 -53.37 2.36
CA SER A 141 13.96 -53.54 1.46
C SER A 141 14.51 -54.98 1.36
N ILE A 142 15.42 -55.20 0.39
CA ILE A 142 16.81 -55.63 0.64
C ILE A 142 17.69 -55.53 -0.65
N ASP A 143 18.92 -55.05 -0.45
CA ASP A 143 20.18 -55.16 -1.21
C ASP A 143 20.24 -55.60 -2.70
N GLN A 144 21.07 -54.90 -3.49
CA GLN A 144 22.48 -55.33 -3.66
C GLN A 144 23.42 -54.27 -4.27
N LEU A 145 24.72 -54.39 -3.95
CA LEU A 145 25.80 -53.46 -4.32
C LEU A 145 26.41 -53.76 -5.69
N LYS A 146 26.90 -52.71 -6.42
CA LYS A 146 28.33 -52.53 -6.87
C LYS A 146 28.52 -51.50 -8.00
N ASN A 147 29.33 -50.47 -7.71
CA ASN A 147 30.42 -49.80 -8.48
C ASN A 147 30.39 -49.54 -10.03
N PRO A 148 31.27 -48.64 -10.56
CA PRO A 148 31.08 -47.93 -11.86
C PRO A 148 31.99 -48.42 -13.03
N PHE A 149 32.35 -47.49 -13.95
CA PHE A 149 33.15 -47.54 -15.23
C PHE A 149 32.26 -47.44 -16.51
N ILE A 150 32.40 -46.39 -17.36
CA ILE A 150 33.28 -46.20 -18.56
C ILE A 150 32.86 -47.08 -19.76
N GLU A 151 32.69 -46.63 -21.02
CA GLU A 151 32.64 -45.26 -21.66
C GLU A 151 31.46 -45.25 -22.71
N ILE A 152 31.40 -44.86 -24.00
CA ILE A 152 32.23 -44.24 -25.09
C ILE A 152 31.19 -43.80 -26.19
N MET A 153 31.26 -42.76 -27.07
CA MET A 153 32.18 -41.64 -27.35
C MET A 153 31.42 -40.48 -28.09
N THR A 154 32.12 -39.62 -28.85
CA THR A 154 31.75 -38.28 -29.40
C THR A 154 31.29 -38.18 -30.88
N LEU A 155 30.72 -37.02 -31.27
CA LEU A 155 31.09 -36.08 -32.40
C LEU A 155 29.90 -35.12 -32.69
N ILE A 156 29.99 -33.84 -33.11
CA ILE A 156 31.04 -33.01 -33.77
C ILE A 156 31.15 -31.61 -33.10
N VAL A 157 32.32 -30.96 -33.20
CA VAL A 157 32.68 -29.55 -32.87
C VAL A 157 33.59 -29.05 -34.02
N PRO A 158 33.87 -27.75 -34.31
CA PRO A 158 33.60 -26.50 -33.58
C PRO A 158 32.92 -25.42 -34.48
N SER A 159 32.92 -24.10 -34.26
CA SER A 159 33.62 -23.16 -33.35
C SER A 159 32.84 -21.83 -33.23
N LEU A 160 33.14 -21.00 -32.23
CA LEU A 160 33.00 -19.54 -32.35
C LEU A 160 34.09 -18.82 -31.54
N SER A 161 34.65 -17.76 -32.13
CA SER A 161 35.78 -17.00 -31.58
C SER A 161 35.35 -15.84 -30.70
N LEU A 162 36.28 -15.34 -29.87
CA LEU A 162 36.19 -14.00 -29.29
C LEU A 162 35.89 -12.97 -30.38
N LEU A 163 34.91 -12.09 -30.15
CA LEU A 163 34.94 -10.76 -30.75
C LEU A 163 34.38 -9.73 -29.76
N LEU A 164 34.99 -8.55 -29.77
CA LEU A 164 34.73 -7.45 -28.86
C LEU A 164 33.25 -7.04 -28.87
N CYS A 165 32.57 -7.19 -27.74
CA CYS A 165 31.30 -6.50 -27.51
C CYS A 165 31.56 -5.00 -27.59
N HIS A 166 31.09 -4.36 -28.66
CA HIS A 166 31.17 -2.91 -28.78
C HIS A 166 30.25 -2.29 -27.72
N VAL A 167 30.80 -1.35 -26.93
CA VAL A 167 29.98 -0.45 -26.14
C VAL A 167 29.28 0.51 -27.10
N THR A 168 28.15 0.07 -27.65
CA THR A 168 27.18 0.97 -28.25
C THR A 168 26.59 1.79 -27.10
N LEU A 169 27.09 3.01 -26.94
CA LEU A 169 26.37 4.07 -26.24
C LEU A 169 25.05 4.31 -26.96
N SER A 170 24.01 3.54 -26.61
CA SER A 170 22.65 4.02 -26.76
C SER A 170 22.54 5.20 -25.81
N THR A 171 22.54 6.42 -26.36
CA THR A 171 22.17 7.61 -25.61
C THR A 171 20.83 7.33 -24.94
N ALA A 172 20.79 7.39 -23.61
CA ALA A 172 19.52 7.48 -22.91
C ALA A 172 18.81 8.73 -23.46
N ALA A 173 17.74 8.51 -24.22
CA ALA A 173 16.77 9.56 -24.45
C ALA A 173 15.99 9.65 -23.14
N ASP A 174 16.44 10.53 -22.24
CA ASP A 174 15.75 10.82 -20.99
C ASP A 174 14.29 11.14 -21.34
N TYR A 175 13.38 10.23 -21.00
CA TYR A 175 11.96 10.41 -21.25
C TYR A 175 11.41 11.36 -20.18
N TYR A 176 11.82 12.62 -20.27
CA TYR A 176 11.21 13.72 -19.55
C TYR A 176 9.70 13.64 -19.79
N PHE A 177 8.95 13.50 -18.70
CA PHE A 177 7.51 13.54 -18.75
C PHE A 177 7.11 14.92 -19.28
N ASP A 178 6.50 14.96 -20.46
CA ASP A 178 6.25 16.21 -21.16
C ASP A 178 5.10 16.97 -20.48
N PHE A 179 5.45 18.00 -19.73
CA PHE A 179 4.50 18.80 -18.96
C PHE A 179 3.54 19.60 -19.85
N ASP A 180 3.76 19.69 -21.16
CA ASP A 180 2.92 20.44 -22.08
C ASP A 180 1.47 19.91 -22.12
N ASP A 181 1.23 18.60 -21.94
CA ASP A 181 -0.13 18.02 -21.89
C ASP A 181 -0.90 18.39 -20.59
N LEU A 182 -0.22 19.00 -19.61
CA LEU A 182 -0.81 19.55 -18.37
C LEU A 182 -0.92 21.09 -18.39
N THR A 183 -0.58 21.77 -19.48
CA THR A 183 -0.55 23.25 -19.52
C THR A 183 -1.93 23.93 -19.60
N GLY A 184 -2.99 23.18 -19.91
CA GLY A 184 -4.34 23.73 -20.13
C GLY A 184 -5.18 24.05 -18.87
N LEU A 185 -4.67 23.79 -17.66
CA LEU A 185 -5.44 23.91 -16.42
C LEU A 185 -4.94 25.08 -15.55
N GLU A 186 -5.56 26.25 -15.72
CA GLU A 186 -5.71 27.19 -14.59
C GLU A 186 -6.71 26.56 -13.60
N ASP A 187 -6.17 25.82 -12.63
CA ASP A 187 -6.97 25.19 -11.58
C ASP A 187 -7.59 26.27 -10.67
N ALA A 188 -8.81 26.71 -11.01
CA ALA A 188 -9.59 27.67 -10.23
C ALA A 188 -9.81 27.22 -8.77
N ASP A 189 -9.68 25.91 -8.52
CA ASP A 189 -9.71 25.33 -7.19
C ASP A 189 -8.47 25.70 -6.35
N SER A 190 -7.31 25.91 -6.97
CA SER A 190 -6.04 26.31 -6.32
C SER A 190 -5.88 27.83 -6.13
N ALA A 191 -6.95 28.62 -6.32
CA ALA A 191 -6.92 30.07 -6.22
C ALA A 191 -6.48 30.57 -4.82
N GLY A 192 -5.40 31.36 -4.78
CA GLY A 192 -4.86 31.96 -3.56
C GLY A 192 -3.71 31.18 -2.90
N ILE A 193 -3.32 30.02 -3.45
CA ILE A 193 -2.16 29.23 -2.99
C ILE A 193 -0.89 29.71 -3.72
N ASP A 194 0.19 29.94 -2.96
CA ASP A 194 1.52 30.18 -3.52
C ASP A 194 2.15 28.85 -3.96
N LEU A 195 1.95 28.49 -5.23
CA LEU A 195 2.45 27.26 -5.86
C LEU A 195 3.82 27.42 -6.56
N GLN A 196 4.45 28.60 -6.50
CA GLN A 196 5.53 28.97 -7.43
C GLN A 196 6.94 29.01 -6.83
N ARG A 197 7.12 28.55 -5.58
CA ARG A 197 8.43 28.60 -4.90
C ARG A 197 8.61 27.59 -3.79
N TYR A 198 9.86 27.26 -3.55
CA TYR A 198 10.33 26.63 -2.33
C TYR A 198 10.52 27.70 -1.24
N TYR A 199 10.05 27.40 -0.02
CA TYR A 199 10.25 28.26 1.16
C TYR A 199 11.55 27.84 1.83
N ASN A 200 12.46 28.76 2.16
CA ASN A 200 13.57 28.44 3.07
C ASN A 200 13.08 28.34 4.53
N SER A 201 13.89 27.80 5.46
CA SER A 201 13.44 27.56 6.84
C SER A 201 12.91 28.80 7.57
N THR A 202 13.48 29.98 7.33
CA THR A 202 13.01 31.25 7.93
C THR A 202 11.67 31.69 7.32
N GLU A 203 11.43 31.38 6.05
CA GLU A 203 10.15 31.64 5.39
C GLU A 203 9.08 30.63 5.80
N LEU A 204 9.47 29.38 6.08
CA LEU A 204 8.58 28.35 6.63
C LEU A 204 8.14 28.71 8.06
N ASP A 205 9.07 29.09 8.93
CA ASP A 205 8.78 29.63 10.26
C ASP A 205 7.78 30.80 10.17
N ALA A 206 8.06 31.78 9.30
CA ALA A 206 7.20 32.94 9.11
C ALA A 206 5.82 32.59 8.50
N PHE A 207 5.76 31.60 7.60
CA PHE A 207 4.53 31.08 7.00
C PHE A 207 3.64 30.39 8.04
N ILE A 208 4.19 29.46 8.82
CA ILE A 208 3.43 28.69 9.82
C ILE A 208 2.89 29.63 10.90
N LEU A 209 3.73 30.53 11.44
CA LEU A 209 3.30 31.51 12.45
C LEU A 209 2.26 32.51 11.89
N LYS A 210 2.34 32.88 10.60
CA LYS A 210 1.31 33.69 9.94
C LYS A 210 0.00 32.91 9.78
N THR A 211 0.06 31.64 9.42
CA THR A 211 -1.11 30.78 9.20
C THR A 211 -1.87 30.54 10.51
N VAL A 212 -1.19 30.15 11.59
CA VAL A 212 -1.78 30.06 12.95
C VAL A 212 -2.45 31.38 13.36
N LYS A 213 -1.78 32.51 13.15
CA LYS A 213 -2.34 33.83 13.45
C LYS A 213 -3.56 34.20 12.59
N SER A 214 -3.68 33.65 11.39
CA SER A 214 -4.77 33.96 10.45
C SER A 214 -5.99 33.05 10.64
N TYR A 215 -5.77 31.83 11.12
CA TYR A 215 -6.79 30.79 11.30
C TYR A 215 -6.72 30.16 12.70
N PRO A 216 -6.78 30.93 13.80
CA PRO A 216 -6.50 30.42 15.14
C PRO A 216 -7.47 29.34 15.62
N HIS A 217 -8.72 29.35 15.12
CA HIS A 217 -9.77 28.36 15.43
C HIS A 217 -9.74 27.11 14.53
N LEU A 218 -8.73 26.98 13.67
CA LEU A 218 -8.57 25.87 12.73
C LEU A 218 -7.12 25.33 12.69
N VAL A 219 -6.12 26.14 13.04
CA VAL A 219 -4.69 25.78 12.91
C VAL A 219 -3.92 26.00 14.19
N ARG A 220 -3.35 24.91 14.71
CA ARG A 220 -2.37 24.88 15.80
C ARG A 220 -1.02 24.43 15.24
N ALA A 221 0.10 24.91 15.80
CA ALA A 221 1.42 24.45 15.36
C ALA A 221 2.43 24.43 16.52
N GLU A 222 3.27 23.42 16.54
CA GLU A 222 4.32 23.22 17.53
C GLU A 222 5.62 22.74 16.88
N THR A 223 6.74 22.85 17.60
CA THR A 223 8.00 22.24 17.17
C THR A 223 8.18 20.92 17.93
N ILE A 224 8.15 19.79 17.21
CA ILE A 224 8.29 18.44 17.78
C ILE A 224 9.74 18.15 18.23
N GLY A 225 10.67 19.00 17.80
CA GLY A 225 12.07 19.01 18.20
C GLY A 225 12.84 20.11 17.48
N LYS A 226 14.15 19.93 17.37
CA LYS A 226 15.04 20.75 16.54
C LYS A 226 16.01 19.87 15.77
N SER A 227 16.43 20.34 14.59
CA SER A 227 17.50 19.71 13.82
C SER A 227 18.87 19.91 14.47
N VAL A 228 19.90 19.22 13.98
CA VAL A 228 21.30 19.35 14.42
C VAL A 228 21.79 20.81 14.46
N GLN A 229 21.48 21.63 13.44
CA GLN A 229 21.86 23.06 13.42
C GLN A 229 20.79 23.97 14.06
N GLY A 230 19.85 23.41 14.83
CA GLY A 230 18.90 24.15 15.67
C GLY A 230 17.64 24.66 14.97
N ARG A 231 17.36 24.26 13.73
CA ARG A 231 16.13 24.65 13.01
C ARG A 231 14.91 23.96 13.62
N ASN A 232 13.74 24.57 13.49
CA ASN A 232 12.49 24.02 14.01
C ASN A 232 12.04 22.82 13.16
N LEU A 233 11.53 21.78 13.84
CA LEU A 233 10.87 20.64 13.21
C LEU A 233 9.37 20.82 13.48
N TRP A 234 8.65 21.45 12.56
CA TRP A 234 7.26 21.84 12.77
C TRP A 234 6.28 20.68 12.54
N ALA A 235 5.35 20.50 13.47
CA ALA A 235 4.06 19.88 13.20
C ALA A 235 2.99 20.96 13.13
N VAL A 236 2.21 20.97 12.05
CA VAL A 236 1.06 21.86 11.83
C VAL A 236 -0.21 21.02 11.88
N GLU A 237 -1.05 21.29 12.85
CA GLU A 237 -2.33 20.64 13.09
C GLU A 237 -3.45 21.47 12.48
N ILE A 238 -4.33 20.84 11.69
CA ILE A 238 -5.44 21.49 10.99
C ILE A 238 -6.73 20.70 11.27
N THR A 239 -7.65 21.30 12.03
CA THR A 239 -8.88 20.67 12.52
C THR A 239 -9.81 21.69 13.17
N HIS A 240 -11.13 21.45 13.15
CA HIS A 240 -12.10 22.24 13.92
C HIS A 240 -12.04 22.03 15.45
N ASP A 241 -11.12 21.21 15.94
CA ASP A 241 -10.94 20.89 17.37
C ASP A 241 -9.71 21.54 18.03
N VAL A 242 -8.99 22.48 17.38
CA VAL A 242 -7.75 23.06 17.96
C VAL A 242 -7.96 23.81 19.29
N ASP A 243 -9.18 24.33 19.52
CA ASP A 243 -9.60 24.99 20.76
C ASP A 243 -10.29 24.03 21.76
N ASN A 244 -10.35 22.73 21.47
CA ASN A 244 -11.04 21.76 22.32
C ASN A 244 -10.33 21.62 23.69
N PRO A 245 -11.02 21.86 24.83
CA PRO A 245 -10.40 21.82 26.15
C PRO A 245 -9.93 20.42 26.58
N ASP A 246 -10.53 19.37 26.00
CA ASP A 246 -10.11 17.97 26.18
C ASP A 246 -9.05 17.54 25.11
N GLY A 247 -8.47 18.52 24.41
CA GLY A 247 -7.36 18.40 23.46
C GLY A 247 -7.74 17.95 22.04
N ARG A 248 -8.72 17.05 21.92
CA ARG A 248 -9.21 16.42 20.68
C ARG A 248 -10.63 15.87 20.85
N THR A 249 -11.52 15.97 19.87
CA THR A 249 -12.85 15.32 19.95
C THR A 249 -12.78 13.80 20.04
N LEU A 250 -13.67 13.19 20.81
CA LEU A 250 -13.68 11.76 21.10
C LEU A 250 -13.97 10.92 19.83
N MET A 251 -13.22 9.83 19.64
CA MET A 251 -13.23 8.95 18.45
C MET A 251 -12.79 9.61 17.13
N LYS A 252 -12.40 10.89 17.12
CA LYS A 252 -11.79 11.55 15.96
C LYS A 252 -10.38 11.00 15.71
N PRO A 253 -10.10 10.34 14.57
CA PRO A 253 -8.77 9.78 14.28
C PRO A 253 -7.75 10.87 13.97
N MET A 254 -6.50 10.62 14.37
CA MET A 254 -5.35 11.46 14.01
C MET A 254 -4.66 10.89 12.77
N PHE A 255 -4.46 11.73 11.76
CA PHE A 255 -3.70 11.45 10.54
C PHE A 255 -2.42 12.28 10.54
N LYS A 256 -1.31 11.79 9.95
CA LYS A 256 -0.14 12.65 9.68
C LYS A 256 0.45 12.50 8.27
N TYR A 257 0.89 13.62 7.70
CA TYR A 257 1.92 13.62 6.66
C TYR A 257 3.28 13.98 7.23
N VAL A 258 4.32 13.31 6.75
CA VAL A 258 5.72 13.69 6.96
C VAL A 258 6.39 13.80 5.59
N ALA A 259 7.22 14.81 5.38
CA ALA A 259 7.94 14.98 4.13
C ALA A 259 9.41 15.33 4.36
N ASN A 260 10.22 15.17 3.29
CA ASN A 260 11.57 15.73 3.22
C ASN A 260 12.45 15.30 4.41
N MET A 261 12.40 14.01 4.74
CA MET A 261 13.37 13.37 5.65
C MET A 261 14.72 13.15 4.95
N HIS A 262 14.70 13.03 3.63
CA HIS A 262 15.84 13.36 2.79
C HIS A 262 15.69 14.80 2.32
N GLY A 263 16.69 15.64 2.63
CA GLY A 263 16.57 17.08 2.41
C GLY A 263 16.59 17.51 0.94
N ASP A 264 17.20 16.71 0.06
CA ASP A 264 17.21 16.92 -1.39
C ASP A 264 15.96 16.42 -2.12
N GLU A 265 15.07 15.70 -1.44
CA GLU A 265 13.82 15.16 -1.98
C GLU A 265 12.69 16.15 -1.63
N THR A 266 12.46 17.13 -2.51
CA THR A 266 11.79 18.40 -2.15
C THR A 266 10.36 18.56 -2.67
N VAL A 267 9.88 17.71 -3.57
CA VAL A 267 8.49 17.78 -4.03
C VAL A 267 7.52 17.60 -2.86
N GLY A 268 7.75 16.61 -1.99
CA GLY A 268 6.96 16.40 -0.77
C GLY A 268 6.92 17.62 0.14
N TYR A 269 8.05 18.31 0.33
CA TYR A 269 8.13 19.55 1.12
C TYR A 269 7.18 20.63 0.60
N ALA A 270 7.25 20.91 -0.70
CA ALA A 270 6.41 21.91 -1.35
C ALA A 270 4.93 21.52 -1.27
N LEU A 271 4.58 20.26 -1.60
CA LEU A 271 3.20 19.78 -1.51
C LEU A 271 2.61 19.91 -0.10
N MET A 272 3.41 19.78 0.96
CA MET A 272 2.93 19.99 2.33
C MET A 272 2.66 21.46 2.65
N VAL A 273 3.51 22.38 2.20
CA VAL A 273 3.23 23.83 2.30
C VAL A 273 2.00 24.25 1.48
N PHE A 274 1.75 23.59 0.35
CA PHE A 274 0.55 23.80 -0.46
C PHE A 274 -0.70 23.20 0.17
N LEU A 275 -0.61 22.00 0.75
CA LEU A 275 -1.73 21.32 1.41
C LEU A 275 -2.20 22.09 2.66
N ILE A 276 -1.28 22.66 3.44
CA ILE A 276 -1.63 23.57 4.56
C ILE A 276 -2.45 24.76 4.04
N GLN A 277 -2.01 25.41 2.95
CA GLN A 277 -2.75 26.52 2.34
C GLN A 277 -4.11 26.08 1.79
N TYR A 278 -4.17 24.94 1.10
CA TYR A 278 -5.38 24.41 0.50
C TYR A 278 -6.46 24.13 1.55
N LEU A 279 -6.13 23.39 2.61
CA LEU A 279 -7.10 23.03 3.66
C LEU A 279 -7.73 24.28 4.31
N VAL A 280 -6.93 25.29 4.69
CA VAL A 280 -7.45 26.51 5.33
C VAL A 280 -8.15 27.47 4.36
N LEU A 281 -7.84 27.41 3.06
CA LEU A 281 -8.52 28.21 2.03
C LEU A 281 -9.80 27.53 1.51
N LYS A 282 -9.96 26.21 1.71
CA LYS A 282 -11.12 25.42 1.28
C LYS A 282 -12.19 25.23 2.35
N ASP A 283 -11.81 25.30 3.62
CA ASP A 283 -12.77 25.32 4.71
C ASP A 283 -13.88 26.38 4.49
N GLY A 284 -15.12 25.98 4.78
CA GLY A 284 -16.34 26.75 4.56
C GLY A 284 -16.68 27.05 3.08
N LYS A 285 -15.97 26.46 2.11
CA LYS A 285 -16.17 26.67 0.66
C LYS A 285 -16.25 25.37 -0.14
N ASP A 286 -15.60 24.31 0.35
CA ASP A 286 -15.64 22.96 -0.20
C ASP A 286 -16.18 22.01 0.88
N ASP A 287 -17.31 21.35 0.62
CA ASP A 287 -17.99 20.49 1.59
C ASP A 287 -17.16 19.24 1.96
N ARG A 288 -16.36 18.71 1.02
CA ARG A 288 -15.49 17.54 1.23
C ARG A 288 -14.36 17.89 2.18
N ILE A 289 -13.71 19.04 1.99
CA ILE A 289 -12.63 19.50 2.86
C ILE A 289 -13.15 19.96 4.22
N THR A 290 -14.27 20.69 4.25
CA THR A 290 -14.95 21.07 5.50
C THR A 290 -15.32 19.82 6.32
N GLN A 291 -15.86 18.78 5.68
CA GLN A 291 -16.19 17.52 6.34
C GLN A 291 -14.95 16.71 6.76
N LEU A 292 -13.84 16.80 6.03
CA LEU A 292 -12.57 16.17 6.42
C LEU A 292 -12.00 16.84 7.69
N LEU A 293 -12.10 18.16 7.81
CA LEU A 293 -11.66 18.93 8.99
C LEU A 293 -12.61 18.79 10.19
N ASN A 294 -13.90 18.51 9.95
CA ASN A 294 -14.82 18.05 10.99
C ASN A 294 -14.42 16.67 11.54
N SER A 295 -13.99 15.75 10.68
CA SER A 295 -13.90 14.32 11.00
C SER A 295 -12.48 13.76 11.24
N THR A 296 -11.42 14.47 10.87
CA THR A 296 -10.02 14.05 11.05
C THR A 296 -9.21 15.15 11.72
N ASP A 297 -8.30 14.79 12.63
CA ASP A 297 -7.23 15.70 13.07
C ASP A 297 -6.01 15.51 12.18
N ILE A 298 -5.75 16.48 11.30
CA ILE A 298 -4.74 16.37 10.25
C ILE A 298 -3.46 17.06 10.71
N TYR A 299 -2.40 16.28 10.88
CA TYR A 299 -1.06 16.81 11.15
C TYR A 299 -0.21 16.82 9.88
N ILE A 300 0.53 17.89 9.65
CA ILE A 300 1.45 18.03 8.53
C ILE A 300 2.82 18.43 9.08
N VAL A 301 3.84 17.63 8.76
CA VAL A 301 5.25 17.86 9.11
C VAL A 301 6.03 18.10 7.81
N PRO A 302 6.21 19.37 7.36
CA PRO A 302 6.71 19.65 6.01
C PRO A 302 8.15 19.18 5.76
N SER A 303 9.02 19.25 6.78
CA SER A 303 10.39 18.75 6.73
C SER A 303 10.82 18.25 8.10
N ILE A 304 11.31 17.01 8.17
CA ILE A 304 12.11 16.55 9.31
C ILE A 304 13.62 16.68 9.08
N ASN A 305 14.08 17.02 7.88
CA ASN A 305 15.50 17.29 7.58
C ASN A 305 15.72 18.69 6.97
N PRO A 306 15.40 19.78 7.70
CA PRO A 306 15.54 21.15 7.19
C PRO A 306 17.02 21.57 7.02
N ASP A 307 17.96 20.83 7.60
CA ASP A 307 19.39 21.04 7.43
C ASP A 307 19.92 20.44 6.13
N GLY A 308 19.50 19.21 5.79
CA GLY A 308 19.71 18.63 4.47
C GLY A 308 19.08 19.50 3.39
N PHE A 309 17.85 19.96 3.59
CA PHE A 309 17.17 20.85 2.63
C PHE A 309 17.95 22.15 2.36
N ALA A 310 18.55 22.73 3.40
CA ALA A 310 19.40 23.91 3.27
C ALA A 310 20.79 23.64 2.63
N ALA A 311 21.21 22.39 2.54
CA ALA A 311 22.44 21.95 1.87
C ALA A 311 22.19 21.38 0.45
N ALA A 312 20.95 21.07 0.11
CA ALA A 312 20.52 20.63 -1.22
C ALA A 312 20.47 21.80 -2.22
N LYS A 313 20.25 21.50 -3.51
CA LYS A 313 20.30 22.50 -4.59
C LYS A 313 19.19 22.30 -5.62
N GLU A 314 18.43 23.36 -5.89
CA GLU A 314 17.37 23.39 -6.91
C GLU A 314 17.88 23.03 -8.31
N GLY A 315 17.07 22.30 -9.08
CA GLY A 315 17.43 21.81 -10.41
C GLY A 315 18.41 20.64 -10.39
N LYS A 316 18.43 19.86 -9.30
CA LYS A 316 19.19 18.61 -9.18
C LYS A 316 18.25 17.43 -8.99
N CYS A 317 18.16 16.62 -10.03
CA CYS A 317 17.37 15.39 -10.01
C CYS A 317 18.04 14.29 -9.20
N ASP A 318 19.36 14.19 -9.24
CA ASP A 318 20.17 13.32 -8.39
C ASP A 318 20.68 14.04 -7.13
N SER A 319 20.95 13.26 -6.08
CA SER A 319 21.66 13.71 -4.89
C SER A 319 23.07 14.25 -5.25
N LEU A 320 23.54 15.28 -4.53
CA LEU A 320 24.89 15.82 -4.71
C LEU A 320 25.98 14.81 -4.27
N ASP A 321 27.21 15.01 -4.75
CA ASP A 321 28.37 14.18 -4.42
C ASP A 321 28.46 13.89 -2.90
N GLY A 322 28.63 12.61 -2.54
CA GLY A 322 28.63 12.17 -1.14
C GLY A 322 27.25 12.11 -0.46
N TYR A 323 26.15 12.29 -1.21
CA TYR A 323 24.78 12.44 -0.72
C TYR A 323 24.56 13.70 0.14
N VAL A 324 25.27 14.79 -0.18
CA VAL A 324 25.01 16.11 0.40
C VAL A 324 23.59 16.56 0.03
N GLY A 325 22.88 17.13 1.00
CA GLY A 325 21.45 17.47 0.88
C GLY A 325 20.51 16.35 1.32
N ARG A 326 20.78 15.09 0.91
CA ARG A 326 19.97 13.93 1.33
C ARG A 326 20.02 13.69 2.83
N LYS A 327 21.22 13.65 3.39
CA LYS A 327 21.47 13.31 4.80
C LYS A 327 21.23 14.50 5.74
N ASN A 328 21.16 14.27 7.05
CA ASN A 328 21.16 15.36 8.04
C ASN A 328 22.57 15.99 8.17
N ALA A 329 22.72 17.03 9.01
CA ALA A 329 23.99 17.75 9.14
C ALA A 329 25.16 16.93 9.74
N HIS A 330 24.90 15.80 10.41
CA HIS A 330 25.93 14.85 10.82
C HIS A 330 26.33 13.84 9.72
N GLY A 331 25.67 13.88 8.56
CA GLY A 331 25.93 12.93 7.47
C GLY A 331 25.26 11.56 7.68
N VAL A 332 24.17 11.51 8.46
CA VAL A 332 23.34 10.32 8.69
C VAL A 332 22.12 10.33 7.76
N ASP A 333 21.80 9.17 7.19
CA ASP A 333 20.55 8.97 6.44
C ASP A 333 19.43 8.67 7.46
N LEU A 334 18.46 9.60 7.59
CA LEU A 334 17.40 9.47 8.60
C LEU A 334 16.50 8.26 8.34
N ASN A 335 16.30 7.85 7.08
CA ASN A 335 15.51 6.67 6.74
C ASN A 335 16.31 5.36 6.83
N ARG A 336 17.44 5.38 7.55
CA ARG A 336 18.14 4.20 8.09
C ARG A 336 18.37 4.29 9.60
N ASN A 337 17.91 5.37 10.25
CA ASN A 337 18.29 5.69 11.63
C ASN A 337 17.29 5.17 12.69
N PHE A 338 16.11 4.68 12.30
CA PHE A 338 15.13 4.12 13.24
C PHE A 338 15.52 2.71 13.74
N PRO A 339 14.90 2.20 14.83
CA PRO A 339 14.91 0.78 15.14
C PRO A 339 14.38 -0.06 13.98
N ASP A 340 14.89 -1.29 13.82
CA ASP A 340 14.43 -2.26 12.82
C ASP A 340 13.95 -3.54 13.52
N GLN A 341 12.89 -4.15 13.00
CA GLN A 341 12.27 -5.36 13.56
C GLN A 341 13.06 -6.66 13.31
N PHE A 342 14.01 -6.68 12.37
CA PHE A 342 14.83 -7.84 12.03
C PHE A 342 16.32 -7.63 12.39
N GLU A 343 16.83 -6.39 12.33
CA GLU A 343 18.24 -6.06 12.57
C GLU A 343 18.46 -5.22 13.84
N TYR A 344 18.84 -5.88 14.94
CA TYR A 344 19.04 -5.24 16.24
C TYR A 344 20.43 -4.60 16.42
N GLU A 345 20.47 -3.27 16.39
CA GLU A 345 21.67 -2.47 16.68
C GLU A 345 21.77 -2.08 18.17
N ALA A 346 22.48 -2.89 18.96
CA ALA A 346 22.62 -2.72 20.42
C ALA A 346 23.23 -1.38 20.92
N LYS A 347 23.72 -0.52 20.02
CA LYS A 347 24.31 0.80 20.31
C LYS A 347 23.93 1.87 19.27
N LYS A 348 22.76 1.75 18.64
CA LYS A 348 22.30 2.74 17.66
C LYS A 348 22.21 4.13 18.29
N VAL A 349 22.80 5.13 17.64
CA VAL A 349 22.66 6.54 18.01
C VAL A 349 21.57 7.14 17.15
N TYR A 350 20.53 7.64 17.79
CA TYR A 350 19.42 8.31 17.12
C TYR A 350 19.74 9.80 16.95
N GLU A 351 19.62 10.30 15.73
CA GLU A 351 19.78 11.72 15.41
C GLU A 351 18.65 12.55 16.04
N PRO A 352 18.86 13.85 16.33
CA PRO A 352 17.83 14.66 16.99
C PRO A 352 16.54 14.78 16.16
N GLU A 353 16.64 14.74 14.83
CA GLU A 353 15.49 14.65 13.92
C GLU A 353 14.69 13.35 14.14
N THR A 354 15.40 12.20 14.19
CA THR A 354 14.81 10.87 14.43
C THR A 354 14.16 10.80 15.82
N GLN A 355 14.84 11.28 16.86
CA GLN A 355 14.31 11.30 18.23
C GLN A 355 13.03 12.14 18.32
N ALA A 356 13.00 13.32 17.68
CA ALA A 356 11.83 14.18 17.65
C ALA A 356 10.60 13.49 17.04
N ILE A 357 10.74 12.90 15.85
CA ILE A 357 9.61 12.23 15.17
C ILE A 357 9.21 10.91 15.85
N MET A 358 10.16 10.14 16.42
CA MET A 358 9.82 8.97 17.25
C MET A 358 9.01 9.37 18.48
N ASN A 359 9.42 10.41 19.22
CA ASN A 359 8.69 10.91 20.39
C ASN A 359 7.29 11.41 20.01
N PHE A 360 7.15 12.07 18.86
CA PHE A 360 5.87 12.53 18.33
C PHE A 360 4.93 11.37 17.94
N ILE A 361 5.47 10.29 17.35
CA ILE A 361 4.73 9.05 17.05
C ILE A 361 4.29 8.34 18.33
N TYR A 362 5.14 8.25 19.36
CA TYR A 362 4.78 7.61 20.64
C TYR A 362 3.77 8.40 21.47
N SER A 363 3.78 9.73 21.38
CA SER A 363 2.95 10.60 22.24
C SER A 363 1.50 10.75 21.74
N ASN A 364 1.22 10.36 20.49
CA ASN A 364 -0.04 10.66 19.81
C ASN A 364 -0.65 9.40 19.19
N PRO A 365 -1.97 9.14 19.33
CA PRO A 365 -2.64 7.99 18.72
C PRO A 365 -2.88 8.19 17.21
N PHE A 366 -1.80 8.33 16.43
CA PHE A 366 -1.86 8.34 14.97
C PHE A 366 -2.36 7.01 14.43
N VAL A 367 -3.27 7.08 13.47
CA VAL A 367 -3.98 5.92 12.89
C VAL A 367 -3.42 5.60 11.50
N LEU A 368 -3.31 6.61 10.64
CA LEU A 368 -2.80 6.50 9.27
C LEU A 368 -1.80 7.62 8.98
N SER A 369 -0.83 7.34 8.12
CA SER A 369 0.25 8.24 7.78
C SER A 369 0.74 8.07 6.34
N GLY A 370 1.31 9.13 5.79
CA GLY A 370 2.12 9.10 4.59
C GLY A 370 3.47 9.77 4.80
N ASN A 371 4.57 9.12 4.40
CA ASN A 371 5.86 9.79 4.25
C ASN A 371 6.17 10.08 2.76
N LEU A 372 6.80 11.21 2.46
CA LEU A 372 6.92 11.75 1.09
C LEU A 372 8.39 11.92 0.63
N HIS A 373 8.71 11.31 -0.51
CA HIS A 373 10.05 11.10 -1.06
C HIS A 373 10.16 11.49 -2.56
N GLY A 374 11.38 11.36 -3.11
CA GLY A 374 11.67 11.55 -4.53
C GLY A 374 12.89 10.75 -5.00
N GLY A 375 12.91 10.45 -6.29
CA GLY A 375 13.84 9.54 -6.97
C GLY A 375 13.13 8.47 -7.80
N ALA A 376 11.88 8.14 -7.44
CA ALA A 376 10.97 7.31 -8.24
C ALA A 376 9.56 7.94 -8.34
N VAL A 377 8.60 7.23 -8.93
CA VAL A 377 7.17 7.54 -8.81
C VAL A 377 6.40 6.25 -8.50
N VAL A 378 6.15 5.99 -7.20
CA VAL A 378 5.50 4.77 -6.70
C VAL A 378 4.96 4.97 -5.27
N ALA A 379 3.88 4.28 -4.90
CA ALA A 379 3.48 4.13 -3.50
C ALA A 379 4.03 2.79 -2.95
N SER A 380 5.10 2.89 -2.14
CA SER A 380 5.70 1.76 -1.43
C SER A 380 4.97 1.48 -0.10
N TYR A 381 4.92 0.22 0.32
CA TYR A 381 4.24 -0.20 1.55
C TYR A 381 4.95 -1.33 2.32
N PRO A 382 4.70 -1.46 3.65
CA PRO A 382 5.40 -2.39 4.53
C PRO A 382 5.33 -3.89 4.14
N PHE A 383 6.37 -4.67 4.45
CA PHE A 383 7.62 -4.26 5.11
C PHE A 383 8.71 -3.80 4.13
N ASP A 384 9.46 -2.79 4.55
CA ASP A 384 10.66 -2.24 3.92
C ASP A 384 11.89 -3.14 4.09
N SER A 385 11.97 -3.88 5.20
CA SER A 385 13.04 -4.87 5.45
C SER A 385 12.52 -6.32 5.56
N SER A 386 13.43 -7.27 5.68
CA SER A 386 13.15 -8.70 5.87
C SER A 386 14.30 -9.38 6.65
N PRO A 387 14.06 -10.54 7.29
CA PRO A 387 15.10 -11.29 8.00
C PRO A 387 16.07 -12.04 7.07
N TYR A 388 16.01 -11.79 5.75
CA TYR A 388 16.85 -12.42 4.74
C TYR A 388 17.99 -11.49 4.30
N GLU A 389 19.08 -12.07 3.81
CA GLU A 389 20.24 -11.33 3.25
C GLU A 389 19.98 -10.78 1.82
N GLN A 390 18.79 -11.02 1.27
CA GLN A 390 18.44 -10.60 -0.09
C GLN A 390 18.07 -9.12 -0.11
N ASN A 391 18.81 -8.34 -0.90
CA ASN A 391 18.68 -6.88 -0.96
C ASN A 391 17.52 -6.37 -1.84
N CYS A 392 16.77 -7.24 -2.52
CA CYS A 392 15.60 -6.88 -3.33
C CYS A 392 14.71 -8.11 -3.57
N CYS A 393 13.64 -7.90 -4.34
CA CYS A 393 13.01 -8.90 -5.20
C CYS A 393 12.30 -10.05 -4.47
N THR A 394 12.19 -9.96 -3.13
CA THR A 394 11.50 -10.88 -2.25
C THR A 394 10.46 -10.12 -1.44
N LEU A 395 9.21 -10.57 -1.48
CA LEU A 395 8.10 -9.94 -0.75
C LEU A 395 8.28 -10.13 0.77
N SER A 396 8.22 -9.04 1.51
CA SER A 396 8.19 -9.03 2.98
C SER A 396 6.81 -8.54 3.43
N LEU A 397 5.85 -9.46 3.55
CA LEU A 397 4.45 -9.10 3.79
C LEU A 397 4.17 -8.86 5.27
N SER A 398 3.30 -7.89 5.55
CA SER A 398 2.82 -7.59 6.90
C SER A 398 1.45 -8.24 7.16
N PRO A 399 1.05 -8.46 8.43
CA PRO A 399 -0.28 -8.97 8.77
C PRO A 399 -1.45 -8.18 8.15
N ASP A 400 -1.23 -6.90 7.83
CA ASP A 400 -2.21 -6.01 7.23
C ASP A 400 -1.94 -5.66 5.75
N THR A 401 -1.13 -6.46 5.02
CA THR A 401 -0.82 -6.24 3.59
C THR A 401 -2.06 -5.94 2.73
N ALA A 402 -3.22 -6.57 3.00
CA ALA A 402 -4.44 -6.30 2.24
C ALA A 402 -4.97 -4.86 2.38
N TYR A 403 -4.78 -4.22 3.55
CA TYR A 403 -5.09 -2.80 3.73
C TYR A 403 -3.99 -1.92 3.13
N PHE A 404 -2.72 -2.29 3.31
CA PHE A 404 -1.58 -1.56 2.75
C PHE A 404 -1.61 -1.47 1.22
N GLU A 405 -1.88 -2.57 0.53
CA GLU A 405 -2.09 -2.57 -0.92
C GLU A 405 -3.30 -1.71 -1.31
N GLN A 406 -4.42 -1.79 -0.57
CA GLN A 406 -5.60 -0.97 -0.85
C GLN A 406 -5.31 0.52 -0.74
N VAL A 407 -4.64 0.96 0.33
CA VAL A 407 -4.37 2.38 0.58
C VAL A 407 -3.29 2.94 -0.36
N ALA A 408 -2.27 2.14 -0.70
CA ALA A 408 -1.28 2.49 -1.73
C ALA A 408 -1.92 2.61 -3.13
N ARG A 409 -2.81 1.67 -3.51
CA ARG A 409 -3.57 1.73 -4.77
C ARG A 409 -4.49 2.94 -4.83
N ASP A 410 -5.14 3.31 -3.72
CA ASP A 410 -6.00 4.49 -3.65
C ASP A 410 -5.21 5.80 -3.89
N TYR A 411 -3.94 5.87 -3.47
CA TYR A 411 -3.04 6.99 -3.79
C TYR A 411 -2.60 6.94 -5.26
N ALA A 412 -2.02 5.80 -5.68
CA ALA A 412 -1.39 5.63 -6.98
C ALA A 412 -2.37 5.84 -8.14
N SER A 413 -3.56 5.23 -8.07
CA SER A 413 -4.60 5.32 -9.12
C SER A 413 -5.16 6.74 -9.35
N ARG A 414 -4.88 7.69 -8.47
CA ARG A 414 -5.32 9.10 -8.57
C ARG A 414 -4.23 10.07 -8.98
N ASN A 415 -2.96 9.63 -8.98
CA ASN A 415 -1.84 10.42 -9.48
C ASN A 415 -1.54 9.98 -10.94
N PRO A 416 -1.67 10.87 -11.95
CA PRO A 416 -1.52 10.51 -13.36
C PRO A 416 -0.10 10.11 -13.77
N MET A 417 0.93 10.41 -12.97
CA MET A 417 2.31 9.98 -13.17
C MET A 417 2.59 8.62 -12.51
N MET A 418 1.83 8.26 -11.46
CA MET A 418 2.01 7.03 -10.68
C MET A 418 1.11 5.89 -11.15
N ALA A 419 -0.15 6.18 -11.51
CA ALA A 419 -1.13 5.20 -12.00
C ALA A 419 -0.65 4.37 -13.21
N PRO A 420 0.15 4.89 -14.17
CA PRO A 420 0.69 4.08 -15.26
C PRO A 420 1.68 3.01 -14.80
N GLY A 421 2.32 3.18 -13.64
CA GLY A 421 3.31 2.24 -13.09
C GLY A 421 4.67 2.21 -13.79
N HIS A 422 4.88 2.97 -14.87
CA HIS A 422 6.13 2.96 -15.65
C HIS A 422 6.76 4.36 -15.59
N ALA A 423 7.75 4.55 -14.71
CA ALA A 423 8.33 5.87 -14.43
C ALA A 423 9.81 5.76 -14.01
N CYS A 424 10.62 6.75 -14.39
CA CYS A 424 12.03 6.87 -14.00
C CYS A 424 12.93 5.67 -14.39
N GLY A 425 12.49 4.80 -15.31
CA GLY A 425 13.16 3.55 -15.64
C GLY A 425 12.78 2.34 -14.76
N PHE A 426 11.73 2.48 -13.92
CA PHE A 426 11.16 1.41 -13.10
C PHE A 426 9.75 1.05 -13.55
N ASP A 427 9.42 -0.25 -13.46
CA ASP A 427 8.10 -0.82 -13.79
C ASP A 427 7.43 -1.36 -12.52
N PHE A 428 6.66 -0.51 -11.83
CA PHE A 428 5.88 -0.82 -10.64
C PHE A 428 4.42 -1.10 -11.01
N LYS A 429 4.03 -2.38 -11.02
CA LYS A 429 2.68 -2.79 -11.38
C LYS A 429 1.63 -2.05 -10.53
N ASP A 430 0.62 -1.50 -11.20
CA ASP A 430 -0.49 -0.73 -10.62
C ASP A 430 -0.04 0.53 -9.82
N GLY A 431 1.20 1.00 -10.03
CA GLY A 431 1.79 2.17 -9.35
C GLY A 431 2.21 1.92 -7.89
N ILE A 432 2.31 0.66 -7.47
CA ILE A 432 2.63 0.28 -6.07
C ILE A 432 3.80 -0.70 -5.99
N THR A 433 4.45 -0.79 -4.82
CA THR A 433 5.42 -1.86 -4.51
C THR A 433 5.44 -2.21 -3.03
N ASN A 434 5.76 -3.46 -2.68
CA ASN A 434 6.26 -3.75 -1.34
C ASN A 434 7.69 -3.22 -1.23
N GLY A 435 8.06 -2.61 -0.10
CA GLY A 435 9.37 -1.99 0.10
C GLY A 435 10.53 -2.95 -0.13
N ASN A 436 10.63 -4.03 0.66
CA ASN A 436 11.70 -5.03 0.54
C ASN A 436 11.74 -5.71 -0.84
N TYR A 437 10.60 -5.81 -1.53
CA TYR A 437 10.55 -6.33 -2.91
C TYR A 437 11.19 -5.36 -3.93
N TRP A 438 11.05 -4.05 -3.74
CA TRP A 438 11.80 -3.08 -4.54
C TRP A 438 13.28 -3.10 -4.16
N TYR A 439 13.61 -2.79 -2.90
CA TYR A 439 14.92 -3.05 -2.31
C TYR A 439 14.85 -2.99 -0.77
N LYS A 440 15.71 -3.75 -0.08
CA LYS A 440 15.73 -3.84 1.39
C LYS A 440 16.15 -2.51 2.04
N VAL A 441 15.32 -2.00 2.94
CA VAL A 441 15.50 -0.75 3.69
C VAL A 441 15.39 -1.04 5.18
N THR A 442 16.52 -1.12 5.89
CA THR A 442 16.55 -1.39 7.33
C THR A 442 16.58 -0.11 8.16
N GLY A 443 15.83 -0.08 9.26
CA GLY A 443 15.70 1.09 10.14
C GLY A 443 15.00 2.27 9.48
N GLY A 444 14.00 2.00 8.64
CA GLY A 444 13.15 3.02 8.00
C GLY A 444 11.98 3.49 8.88
N MET A 445 11.49 4.70 8.61
CA MET A 445 10.40 5.32 9.39
C MET A 445 9.04 4.61 9.18
N GLN A 446 8.80 4.13 7.96
CA GLN A 446 7.54 3.48 7.57
C GLN A 446 7.24 2.25 8.43
N ASP A 447 8.17 1.30 8.47
CA ASP A 447 8.06 0.08 9.28
C ASP A 447 8.07 0.39 10.77
N PHE A 448 8.88 1.36 11.22
CA PHE A 448 8.89 1.80 12.61
C PHE A 448 7.50 2.21 13.11
N ASN A 449 6.73 2.99 12.33
CA ASN A 449 5.36 3.38 12.69
C ASN A 449 4.49 2.15 12.96
N TYR A 450 4.47 1.19 12.01
CA TYR A 450 3.60 0.02 12.08
C TYR A 450 4.04 -1.01 13.13
N VAL A 451 5.34 -1.12 13.42
CA VAL A 451 5.87 -2.03 14.47
C VAL A 451 5.69 -1.43 15.86
N HIS A 452 6.05 -0.16 16.06
CA HIS A 452 6.16 0.45 17.39
C HIS A 452 4.94 1.28 17.84
N SER A 453 3.94 1.48 16.97
CA SER A 453 2.71 2.24 17.31
C SER A 453 1.45 1.61 16.71
N ASN A 454 0.31 2.29 16.82
CA ASN A 454 -0.92 1.94 16.09
C ASN A 454 -0.94 2.49 14.65
N CYS A 455 0.01 3.35 14.29
CA CYS A 455 0.00 4.09 13.03
C CYS A 455 0.43 3.21 11.86
N PHE A 456 -0.39 3.17 10.83
CA PHE A 456 -0.04 2.59 9.53
C PHE A 456 0.63 3.68 8.69
N GLU A 457 1.78 3.43 8.10
CA GLU A 457 2.45 4.37 7.21
C GLU A 457 2.76 3.73 5.87
N ILE A 458 2.61 4.51 4.79
CA ILE A 458 3.10 4.19 3.44
C ILE A 458 4.04 5.29 2.94
N THR A 459 4.93 4.91 2.04
CA THR A 459 5.98 5.78 1.47
C THR A 459 5.61 6.14 0.04
N MET A 460 5.44 7.43 -0.26
CA MET A 460 5.17 7.89 -1.63
C MET A 460 6.39 8.57 -2.23
N GLU A 461 6.95 7.93 -3.26
CA GLU A 461 7.91 8.51 -4.18
C GLU A 461 7.15 9.35 -5.21
N LEU A 462 7.43 10.66 -5.28
CA LEU A 462 6.56 11.63 -5.97
C LEU A 462 7.06 12.12 -7.33
N SER A 463 8.35 11.93 -7.61
CA SER A 463 9.04 12.54 -8.74
C SER A 463 10.38 11.85 -9.05
N CYS A 464 10.67 11.58 -10.32
CA CYS A 464 11.99 11.11 -10.74
C CYS A 464 13.10 12.11 -10.40
N CYS A 465 12.81 13.41 -10.54
CA CYS A 465 13.70 14.48 -10.14
C CYS A 465 13.50 14.77 -8.64
N LYS A 466 14.55 14.60 -7.82
CA LYS A 466 14.49 14.87 -6.38
C LYS A 466 14.23 16.34 -6.03
N TYR A 467 15.01 17.23 -6.64
CA TYR A 467 14.88 18.68 -6.52
C TYR A 467 14.63 19.32 -7.90
N PRO A 468 13.39 19.27 -8.42
CA PRO A 468 13.01 19.95 -9.66
C PRO A 468 13.06 21.48 -9.49
N LYS A 469 12.66 22.24 -10.51
CA LYS A 469 12.60 23.70 -10.42
C LYS A 469 11.28 24.14 -9.80
N ALA A 470 11.29 25.32 -9.19
CA ALA A 470 10.09 25.96 -8.65
C ALA A 470 8.97 26.19 -9.69
N SER A 471 9.32 26.29 -10.98
CA SER A 471 8.38 26.35 -12.11
C SER A 471 7.47 25.12 -12.23
N ASP A 472 7.95 23.97 -11.76
CA ASP A 472 7.39 22.65 -12.04
C ASP A 472 6.38 22.25 -10.94
N LEU A 473 6.47 22.90 -9.77
CA LEU A 473 5.71 22.63 -8.56
C LEU A 473 4.19 22.67 -8.74
N LYS A 474 3.67 23.57 -9.60
CA LYS A 474 2.24 23.63 -9.95
C LYS A 474 1.73 22.32 -10.58
N HIS A 475 2.56 21.64 -11.37
CA HIS A 475 2.19 20.38 -12.02
C HIS A 475 2.24 19.22 -11.02
N TYR A 476 3.26 19.18 -10.15
CA TYR A 476 3.31 18.23 -9.04
C TYR A 476 2.11 18.39 -8.08
N TRP A 477 1.66 19.62 -7.81
CA TRP A 477 0.45 19.88 -7.03
C TRP A 477 -0.80 19.33 -7.73
N ALA A 478 -1.04 19.70 -8.99
CA ALA A 478 -2.18 19.22 -9.77
C ALA A 478 -2.23 17.68 -9.86
N ALA A 479 -1.08 17.03 -10.01
CA ALA A 479 -0.96 15.57 -10.10
C ALA A 479 -1.11 14.83 -8.75
N ASN A 480 -0.95 15.51 -7.59
CA ASN A 480 -0.99 14.85 -6.28
C ASN A 480 -2.16 15.30 -5.38
N LYS A 481 -2.81 16.44 -5.64
CA LYS A 481 -3.91 16.98 -4.81
C LYS A 481 -4.95 15.92 -4.43
N GLU A 482 -5.50 15.20 -5.41
CA GLU A 482 -6.53 14.19 -5.19
C GLU A 482 -6.03 12.95 -4.44
N SER A 483 -4.81 12.49 -4.73
CA SER A 483 -4.17 11.39 -4.00
C SER A 483 -3.88 11.75 -2.54
N LEU A 484 -3.44 12.99 -2.29
CA LEU A 484 -3.17 13.51 -0.95
C LEU A 484 -4.46 13.57 -0.11
N ILE A 485 -5.53 14.17 -0.64
CA ILE A 485 -6.82 14.19 0.07
C ILE A 485 -7.36 12.76 0.27
N LYS A 486 -7.26 11.89 -0.75
CA LYS A 486 -7.79 10.53 -0.66
C LYS A 486 -7.09 9.66 0.40
N LEU A 487 -5.79 9.84 0.60
CA LEU A 487 -5.06 9.14 1.65
C LEU A 487 -5.45 9.61 3.06
N ILE A 488 -5.78 10.89 3.25
CA ILE A 488 -6.36 11.38 4.52
C ILE A 488 -7.74 10.74 4.73
N GLU A 489 -8.61 10.73 3.72
CA GLU A 489 -9.95 10.10 3.79
C GLU A 489 -9.87 8.60 4.18
N ASN A 490 -8.79 7.91 3.81
CA ASN A 490 -8.62 6.48 4.10
C ASN A 490 -8.36 6.15 5.57
N VAL A 491 -8.19 7.15 6.45
CA VAL A 491 -8.18 6.94 7.91
C VAL A 491 -9.56 6.49 8.44
N HIS A 492 -10.64 6.79 7.70
CA HIS A 492 -12.03 6.41 8.01
C HIS A 492 -12.42 5.04 7.45
N ARG A 493 -11.53 4.05 7.56
CA ARG A 493 -11.74 2.65 7.13
C ARG A 493 -11.61 1.69 8.31
N GLY A 494 -12.14 0.47 8.16
CA GLY A 494 -12.00 -0.59 9.17
C GLY A 494 -13.03 -0.48 10.31
N VAL A 495 -12.59 -0.70 11.54
CA VAL A 495 -13.44 -0.63 12.74
C VAL A 495 -12.86 0.33 13.79
N TYR A 496 -13.71 1.01 14.54
CA TYR A 496 -13.30 1.98 15.57
C TYR A 496 -14.32 2.03 16.72
N GLY A 497 -13.92 2.53 17.89
CA GLY A 497 -14.86 2.68 19.00
C GLY A 497 -14.16 2.89 20.34
N ILE A 498 -14.88 2.55 21.42
CA ILE A 498 -14.43 2.72 22.80
C ILE A 498 -14.45 1.38 23.55
N VAL A 499 -13.42 1.11 24.35
CA VAL A 499 -13.37 -0.01 25.30
C VAL A 499 -13.51 0.50 26.74
N THR A 500 -14.54 0.04 27.45
CA THR A 500 -14.81 0.40 28.85
C THR A 500 -14.90 -0.82 29.77
N ASP A 501 -14.88 -0.59 31.09
CA ASP A 501 -15.39 -1.54 32.07
C ASP A 501 -16.93 -1.48 32.16
N THR A 502 -17.52 -2.34 32.99
CA THR A 502 -18.97 -2.41 33.28
C THR A 502 -19.53 -1.20 34.04
N TYR A 503 -18.72 -0.23 34.41
CA TYR A 503 -19.12 1.04 35.02
C TYR A 503 -18.98 2.22 34.05
N GLY A 504 -18.51 1.99 32.82
CA GLY A 504 -18.28 3.01 31.80
C GLY A 504 -16.91 3.68 31.87
N ASN A 505 -15.99 3.22 32.72
CA ASN A 505 -14.63 3.77 32.78
C ASN A 505 -13.80 3.28 31.58
N PRO A 506 -13.00 4.14 30.90
CA PRO A 506 -12.15 3.72 29.78
C PRO A 506 -11.06 2.73 30.23
N LEU A 507 -10.69 1.79 29.35
CA LEU A 507 -9.66 0.77 29.61
C LEU A 507 -8.41 0.92 28.72
N PRO A 508 -7.46 1.82 29.04
CA PRO A 508 -6.18 1.94 28.31
C PRO A 508 -5.27 0.71 28.39
N SER A 509 -5.53 -0.22 29.32
CA SER A 509 -4.82 -1.50 29.38
C SER A 509 -5.38 -2.55 28.41
N ALA A 510 -6.39 -2.19 27.61
CA ALA A 510 -6.97 -3.06 26.62
C ALA A 510 -6.18 -3.06 25.29
N ILE A 511 -6.30 -4.19 24.58
CA ILE A 511 -5.87 -4.34 23.20
C ILE A 511 -7.04 -4.88 22.36
N ILE A 512 -7.05 -4.47 21.10
CA ILE A 512 -7.93 -4.99 20.05
C ILE A 512 -7.12 -5.93 19.15
N THR A 513 -7.59 -7.16 18.99
CA THR A 513 -7.03 -8.15 18.08
C THR A 513 -8.07 -8.58 17.05
N VAL A 514 -7.60 -9.09 15.91
CA VAL A 514 -8.45 -9.55 14.81
C VAL A 514 -8.08 -11.00 14.50
N ARG A 515 -9.07 -11.89 14.43
CA ARG A 515 -8.83 -13.33 14.27
C ARG A 515 -8.05 -13.62 12.97
N TRP A 516 -6.94 -14.35 13.10
CA TRP A 516 -5.97 -14.66 12.03
C TRP A 516 -5.12 -13.46 11.54
N ASN A 517 -4.92 -12.46 12.40
CA ASN A 517 -4.07 -11.31 12.10
C ASN A 517 -3.24 -10.95 13.35
N ASP A 518 -1.92 -11.00 13.22
CA ASP A 518 -0.99 -10.89 14.34
C ASP A 518 -0.73 -9.44 14.79
N LYS A 519 -1.27 -8.44 14.08
CA LYS A 519 -1.20 -7.03 14.50
C LYS A 519 -2.33 -6.70 15.49
N ALA A 520 -1.97 -6.56 16.76
CA ALA A 520 -2.80 -5.92 17.76
C ALA A 520 -2.76 -4.39 17.65
N VAL A 521 -3.83 -3.74 18.09
CA VAL A 521 -3.94 -2.28 18.30
C VAL A 521 -4.15 -2.00 19.79
N THR A 522 -3.44 -1.03 20.36
CA THR A 522 -3.60 -0.60 21.76
C THR A 522 -4.71 0.43 21.92
N VAL A 523 -5.32 0.48 23.09
CA VAL A 523 -6.41 1.41 23.42
C VAL A 523 -5.86 2.68 24.10
N THR A 524 -6.42 3.86 23.79
CA THR A 524 -5.97 5.15 24.35
C THR A 524 -6.34 5.32 25.84
N ASN A 525 -5.73 6.32 26.49
CA ASN A 525 -6.13 6.81 27.82
C ASN A 525 -7.63 7.18 27.96
N ARG A 526 -8.31 7.48 26.85
CA ARG A 526 -9.76 7.77 26.80
C ARG A 526 -10.61 6.58 26.36
N GLY A 527 -10.01 5.38 26.26
CA GLY A 527 -10.69 4.15 25.85
C GLY A 527 -10.86 4.01 24.34
N GLU A 528 -10.41 4.98 23.54
CA GLU A 528 -10.62 5.00 22.08
C GLU A 528 -9.68 4.00 21.38
N TYR A 529 -10.11 3.48 20.23
CA TYR A 529 -9.24 2.78 19.29
C TYR A 529 -9.73 2.93 17.85
N TRP A 530 -8.81 2.72 16.90
CA TRP A 530 -9.09 2.60 15.47
C TRP A 530 -8.25 1.45 14.91
N ARG A 531 -8.90 0.49 14.26
CA ARG A 531 -8.27 -0.69 13.65
C ARG A 531 -8.60 -0.67 12.16
N LEU A 532 -7.67 -0.09 11.39
CA LEU A 532 -7.72 -0.08 9.93
C LEU A 532 -7.76 -1.51 9.40
N LEU A 533 -8.70 -1.77 8.50
CA LEU A 533 -8.91 -3.05 7.83
C LEU A 533 -9.40 -2.78 6.40
N ALA A 534 -9.03 -3.66 5.48
CA ALA A 534 -9.63 -3.69 4.14
C ALA A 534 -11.09 -4.21 4.23
N ARG A 535 -11.81 -4.18 3.10
CA ARG A 535 -13.15 -4.79 3.02
C ARG A 535 -13.11 -6.28 3.35
N GLY A 536 -14.08 -6.78 4.12
CA GLY A 536 -14.16 -8.21 4.44
C GLY A 536 -14.97 -8.54 5.69
N LYS A 537 -15.03 -9.84 6.03
CA LYS A 537 -15.67 -10.32 7.27
C LYS A 537 -14.64 -10.62 8.34
N TYR A 538 -14.75 -9.95 9.48
CA TYR A 538 -13.78 -9.99 10.56
C TYR A 538 -14.41 -10.43 11.88
N VAL A 539 -13.63 -11.13 12.70
CA VAL A 539 -13.96 -11.44 14.10
C VAL A 539 -12.96 -10.66 14.94
N VAL A 540 -13.47 -9.76 15.78
CA VAL A 540 -12.67 -8.80 16.54
C VAL A 540 -12.79 -9.12 18.03
N THR A 541 -11.69 -9.05 18.77
CA THR A 541 -11.66 -9.30 20.21
C THR A 541 -11.05 -8.12 20.94
N ALA A 542 -11.77 -7.58 21.92
CA ALA A 542 -11.21 -6.70 22.94
C ALA A 542 -10.81 -7.52 24.16
N SER A 543 -9.61 -7.27 24.70
CA SER A 543 -9.11 -7.95 25.89
C SER A 543 -8.22 -7.04 26.73
N ALA A 544 -8.27 -7.17 28.05
CA ALA A 544 -7.47 -6.38 28.98
C ALA A 544 -7.02 -7.23 30.20
N PRO A 545 -5.83 -7.01 30.78
CA PRO A 545 -5.39 -7.69 32.00
C PRO A 545 -6.39 -7.50 33.15
N GLY A 546 -6.86 -8.61 33.73
CA GLY A 546 -7.86 -8.61 34.81
C GLY A 546 -9.32 -8.57 34.34
N TYR A 547 -9.59 -8.54 33.04
CA TYR A 547 -10.93 -8.56 32.46
C TYR A 547 -11.18 -9.81 31.60
N GLU A 548 -12.43 -10.23 31.49
CA GLU A 548 -12.83 -11.25 30.51
C GLU A 548 -12.85 -10.64 29.10
N PRO A 549 -12.27 -11.32 28.09
CA PRO A 549 -12.26 -10.83 26.72
C PRO A 549 -13.65 -10.91 26.09
N VAL A 550 -14.00 -9.93 25.26
CA VAL A 550 -15.24 -9.92 24.48
C VAL A 550 -14.89 -10.02 23.00
N THR A 551 -15.47 -11.01 22.33
CA THR A 551 -15.26 -11.32 20.92
C THR A 551 -16.56 -11.14 20.15
N THR A 552 -16.50 -10.53 18.97
CA THR A 552 -17.67 -10.34 18.11
C THR A 552 -18.04 -11.62 17.36
N GLU A 553 -19.30 -11.70 16.92
CA GLU A 553 -19.64 -12.49 15.74
C GLU A 553 -18.95 -11.91 14.48
N PRO A 554 -18.87 -12.64 13.35
CA PRO A 554 -18.28 -12.13 12.12
C PRO A 554 -19.03 -10.91 11.57
N LEU A 555 -18.38 -9.74 11.58
CA LEU A 555 -18.93 -8.47 11.11
C LEU A 555 -18.37 -8.10 9.73
N ASP A 556 -19.19 -7.47 8.89
CA ASP A 556 -18.76 -6.93 7.59
C ASP A 556 -18.13 -5.54 7.75
N VAL A 557 -16.90 -5.38 7.26
CA VAL A 557 -16.23 -4.09 7.04
C VAL A 557 -16.42 -3.69 5.57
N PRO A 558 -17.00 -2.51 5.29
CA PRO A 558 -17.26 -2.04 3.93
C PRO A 558 -16.03 -1.35 3.30
N ASP A 559 -16.18 -0.95 2.04
CA ASP A 559 -15.11 -0.39 1.21
C ASP A 559 -14.99 1.16 1.28
N THR A 560 -15.86 1.82 2.04
CA THR A 560 -16.13 3.27 1.94
C THR A 560 -16.28 4.00 3.27
N GLU A 561 -16.43 3.30 4.39
CA GLU A 561 -16.69 3.87 5.72
C GLU A 561 -16.14 2.97 6.83
N SER A 562 -16.05 3.48 8.05
CA SER A 562 -15.62 2.74 9.24
C SER A 562 -16.81 2.28 10.08
N VAL A 563 -16.75 1.06 10.61
CA VAL A 563 -17.82 0.49 11.45
C VAL A 563 -17.54 0.81 12.91
N ARG A 564 -18.48 1.50 13.57
CA ARG A 564 -18.40 1.72 15.03
C ARG A 564 -18.66 0.42 15.79
N LEU A 565 -17.75 0.08 16.70
CA LEU A 565 -17.74 -1.15 17.47
C LEU A 565 -17.18 -0.86 18.88
N ASP A 566 -18.08 -0.64 19.84
CA ASP A 566 -17.72 -0.41 21.24
C ASP A 566 -17.71 -1.74 22.02
N PHE A 567 -16.83 -1.84 23.03
CA PHE A 567 -16.66 -3.02 23.87
C PHE A 567 -16.79 -2.69 25.36
N MET A 568 -17.55 -3.49 26.11
CA MET A 568 -17.66 -3.38 27.56
C MET A 568 -17.15 -4.67 28.21
N LEU A 569 -16.03 -4.59 28.94
CA LEU A 569 -15.36 -5.75 29.52
C LEU A 569 -15.73 -5.92 31.00
N GLY A 570 -16.18 -7.13 31.38
CA GLY A 570 -16.38 -7.53 32.77
C GLY A 570 -15.06 -7.90 33.44
N LYS A 571 -14.88 -7.57 34.73
CA LYS A 571 -13.72 -8.06 35.49
C LYS A 571 -13.78 -9.59 35.60
N LYS A 572 -12.62 -10.26 35.51
CA LYS A 572 -12.54 -11.69 35.80
C LYS A 572 -12.96 -11.92 37.25
N ASN A 573 -13.82 -12.91 37.50
CA ASN A 573 -14.15 -13.31 38.86
C ASN A 573 -12.89 -13.89 39.51
N ALA A 574 -12.35 -13.16 40.49
CA ALA A 574 -11.26 -13.67 41.31
C ALA A 574 -11.78 -14.87 42.12
N PHE A 575 -11.42 -16.08 41.71
CA PHE A 575 -11.61 -17.27 42.52
C PHE A 575 -10.77 -17.13 43.78
N VAL A 576 -11.41 -16.72 44.87
CA VAL A 576 -10.87 -16.88 46.21
C VAL A 576 -10.77 -18.38 46.47
N THR A 577 -9.57 -18.92 46.31
CA THR A 577 -9.25 -20.27 46.79
C THR A 577 -9.41 -20.28 48.31
N PRO A 578 -10.26 -21.17 48.86
CA PRO A 578 -10.54 -21.23 50.30
C PRO A 578 -9.37 -21.76 51.12
#